data_AF-A0BSP8-F1
#
_entry.id   AF-A0BSP8-F1
#
_cell.length_a   1.000
_cell.length_b   1.000
_cell.length_c   1.000
_cell.angle_alpha   90.00
_cell.angle_beta   90.00
_cell.angle_gamma   90.00
#
_symmetry.space_group_name_H-M   'P 1'
#
loop_
_entity.id
_entity.type
_entity.pdbx_description
1 polymer ?
#
loop_
_entity_poly.entity_id
_entity_poly.type
_entity_poly.pdbx_seq_one_letter_code
_entity_poly.pdbx_strand_id
1 'polypeptide(L)'
;MNSPGDSIDDIISLLNKHYHPNNRKSASQYQRHKPSIGSAMLPQIKQQLNVLNTIPNSSSNNQDKFKRKATSLNRQQQPKTQTKDTGSFAIPMSRCLTFKPYSGSTDIIINDVGYYYKFGSSPIKLVKGLLEENGFKESNDKNWTLYWSSCAIKSEVYTNLFAYQKVCHFPKSYEMTRKDLMHRNISKMQINHGFINFNFIPKTYILPAEMSYFLEEHEKFKNNNPVYICKPHASSQGKGIFITDKIQDILNKQNSNNSYVVSHYIDKPLLINNLKFDMRIYVAISCINPLRIYVYQDGLARFATEAYNPDSIKQNRFVHLTNYSVNKDSPNFVANQDPTLDYVGSKWSLLALREYLKLNKINEQQIFERIEDLIIKTIISVESTIFQTCEMNVPFRSNCFSLFGFDVLVDQLLKPWLLEVNFSPSLNIDAPLDLKIKGEMLADLFTLIGIVPLDQRFSQDLSYARNQNNNDFKKHQQEFEKYIIKETEEELKRSRGWKRLYPSDQSYRYTKYFESDRPLNALLRNYYK
;
A
#
# COMPACT_ATOMS: atom_id res chain seq x y z
N MET A 1 -10.38 -55.98 -9.90
CA MET A 1 -9.22 -55.95 -10.82
C MET A 1 -8.32 -54.84 -10.34
N ASN A 2 -7.09 -55.20 -9.96
CA ASN A 2 -6.15 -54.39 -9.21
C ASN A 2 -5.27 -53.50 -10.10
N SER A 3 -4.89 -52.37 -9.49
CA SER A 3 -3.63 -51.58 -9.60
C SER A 3 -3.36 -50.70 -10.84
N PRO A 4 -2.49 -49.66 -10.73
CA PRO A 4 -1.75 -49.21 -9.52
C PRO A 4 -1.91 -47.70 -9.20
N GLY A 5 -1.66 -47.38 -7.93
CA GLY A 5 -1.39 -46.03 -7.45
C GLY A 5 0.10 -45.74 -7.47
N ASP A 6 0.44 -44.50 -7.81
CA ASP A 6 1.82 -44.01 -7.81
C ASP A 6 2.29 -43.75 -6.37
N SER A 7 3.43 -44.36 -6.03
CA SER A 7 4.10 -44.23 -4.75
C SER A 7 4.79 -42.86 -4.64
N ILE A 8 4.78 -42.29 -3.43
CA ILE A 8 5.50 -41.07 -3.05
C ILE A 8 7.02 -41.18 -3.34
N ASP A 9 7.55 -42.41 -3.41
CA ASP A 9 8.97 -42.67 -3.74
C ASP A 9 9.31 -42.38 -5.21
N ASP A 10 8.34 -42.47 -6.14
CA ASP A 10 8.57 -42.17 -7.56
C ASP A 10 8.70 -40.66 -7.82
N ILE A 11 8.05 -39.83 -6.98
CA ILE A 11 8.17 -38.37 -7.01
C ILE A 11 9.53 -37.93 -6.43
N ILE A 12 10.05 -38.65 -5.43
CA ILE A 12 11.37 -38.38 -4.83
C ILE A 12 12.50 -38.79 -5.78
N SER A 13 12.32 -39.85 -6.58
CA SER A 13 13.25 -40.26 -7.65
C SER A 13 13.37 -39.22 -8.78
N LEU A 14 12.26 -38.57 -9.13
CA LEU A 14 12.22 -37.49 -10.13
C LEU A 14 12.89 -36.18 -9.65
N LEU A 15 12.77 -35.86 -8.36
CA LEU A 15 13.40 -34.66 -7.77
C LEU A 15 14.93 -34.81 -7.59
N ASN A 16 15.42 -36.03 -7.41
CA ASN A 16 16.86 -36.30 -7.24
C ASN A 16 17.64 -36.41 -8.56
N LYS A 17 16.96 -36.40 -9.72
CA LYS A 17 17.63 -36.52 -11.03
C LYS A 17 18.18 -35.21 -11.60
N HIS A 18 17.93 -34.07 -10.94
CA HIS A 18 18.35 -32.74 -11.42
C HIS A 18 19.38 -32.00 -10.55
N TYR A 19 19.97 -32.65 -9.55
CA TYR A 19 21.08 -32.09 -8.78
C TYR A 19 22.25 -33.06 -8.72
N HIS A 20 23.19 -32.92 -9.66
CA HIS A 20 24.58 -33.26 -9.39
C HIS A 20 25.52 -32.16 -9.93
N PRO A 21 26.46 -31.66 -9.12
CA PRO A 21 27.39 -30.60 -9.50
C PRO A 21 28.61 -31.24 -10.14
N ASN A 22 28.77 -31.08 -11.46
CA ASN A 22 30.08 -31.11 -12.14
C ASN A 22 29.86 -30.89 -13.63
N ASN A 23 30.01 -29.64 -14.08
CA ASN A 23 30.53 -29.36 -15.41
C ASN A 23 31.08 -27.93 -15.46
N ARG A 24 32.35 -27.80 -15.06
CA ARG A 24 33.22 -26.71 -15.53
C ARG A 24 33.44 -26.92 -17.01
N LYS A 25 32.92 -26.03 -17.86
CA LYS A 25 33.53 -25.53 -19.12
C LYS A 25 32.44 -24.87 -19.99
N SER A 26 32.32 -23.55 -19.89
CA SER A 26 31.94 -22.65 -20.99
C SER A 26 31.77 -21.21 -20.46
N ALA A 27 32.81 -20.69 -19.82
CA ALA A 27 32.90 -19.27 -19.44
C ALA A 27 34.03 -18.63 -20.24
N SER A 28 33.82 -18.39 -21.53
CA SER A 28 34.73 -17.60 -22.36
C SER A 28 34.07 -17.21 -23.68
N GLN A 29 33.07 -16.33 -23.63
CA GLN A 29 32.70 -15.42 -24.71
C GLN A 29 31.55 -14.53 -24.18
N TYR A 30 31.57 -13.26 -24.53
CA TYR A 30 30.72 -12.17 -24.00
C TYR A 30 31.22 -11.46 -22.73
N GLN A 31 32.44 -10.93 -22.82
CA GLN A 31 32.81 -9.68 -22.15
C GLN A 31 33.35 -8.71 -23.20
N ARG A 32 32.54 -7.75 -23.69
CA ARG A 32 33.00 -6.43 -24.14
C ARG A 32 31.90 -5.39 -23.94
N HIS A 33 32.33 -4.24 -23.42
CA HIS A 33 31.63 -2.96 -23.21
C HIS A 33 30.80 -2.76 -21.91
N LYS A 34 31.51 -2.35 -20.85
CA LYS A 34 31.04 -1.41 -19.82
C LYS A 34 31.91 -0.13 -19.89
N PRO A 35 31.36 1.08 -19.75
CA PRO A 35 32.14 2.25 -19.32
C PRO A 35 32.26 2.27 -17.78
N SER A 36 33.43 2.68 -17.30
CA SER A 36 33.83 2.76 -15.90
C SER A 36 33.55 4.13 -15.27
N ILE A 37 32.81 4.16 -14.16
CA ILE A 37 32.77 5.23 -13.14
C ILE A 37 32.36 4.52 -11.85
N GLY A 38 32.99 4.59 -10.67
CA GLY A 38 34.20 5.21 -10.17
C GLY A 38 34.40 4.62 -8.76
N SER A 39 35.59 4.09 -8.49
CA SER A 39 35.93 3.25 -7.33
C SER A 39 36.28 4.04 -6.07
N ALA A 40 35.48 5.04 -5.68
CA ALA A 40 35.85 5.97 -4.60
C ALA A 40 35.04 5.85 -3.28
N MET A 41 33.99 5.03 -3.19
CA MET A 41 33.13 4.97 -1.97
C MET A 41 33.28 3.72 -1.09
N LEU A 42 34.11 2.75 -1.48
CA LEU A 42 34.28 1.51 -0.71
C LEU A 42 35.14 1.61 0.58
N PRO A 43 36.09 2.55 0.73
CA PRO A 43 36.85 2.67 1.98
C PRO A 43 36.10 3.41 3.11
N GLN A 44 35.17 4.32 2.80
CA GLN A 44 34.46 5.12 3.81
C GLN A 44 33.38 4.33 4.55
N ILE A 45 32.75 3.35 3.89
CA ILE A 45 31.72 2.47 4.48
C ILE A 45 32.33 1.52 5.53
N LYS A 46 33.58 1.08 5.35
CA LYS A 46 34.26 0.22 6.34
C LYS A 46 34.73 0.98 7.59
N GLN A 47 34.97 2.28 7.49
CA GLN A 47 35.46 3.09 8.61
C GLN A 47 34.34 3.49 9.57
N GLN A 48 33.10 3.68 9.09
CA GLN A 48 31.94 3.97 9.95
C GLN A 48 31.39 2.73 10.67
N LEU A 49 31.55 1.52 10.11
CA LEU A 49 31.09 0.27 10.73
C LEU A 49 31.99 -0.23 11.88
N ASN A 50 33.25 0.21 11.96
CA ASN A 50 34.17 -0.19 13.02
C ASN A 50 34.07 0.66 14.30
N VAL A 51 33.38 1.81 14.28
CA VAL A 51 33.24 2.70 15.44
C VAL A 51 32.13 2.22 16.40
N LEU A 52 31.23 1.33 15.95
CA LEU A 52 30.13 0.80 16.77
C LEU A 52 30.46 -0.49 17.55
N ASN A 53 31.65 -1.08 17.37
CA ASN A 53 32.01 -2.39 17.95
C ASN A 53 33.08 -2.34 19.05
N THR A 54 33.27 -1.22 19.75
CA THR A 54 34.15 -1.18 20.93
C THR A 54 33.50 -0.48 22.12
N ILE A 55 32.80 -1.24 22.95
CA ILE A 55 32.55 -0.90 24.36
C ILE A 55 32.93 -2.14 25.19
N PRO A 56 33.98 -2.08 26.03
CA PRO A 56 34.18 -3.06 27.07
C PRO A 56 33.44 -2.64 28.36
N ASN A 57 32.83 -3.63 29.01
CA ASN A 57 32.29 -3.56 30.36
C ASN A 57 33.33 -3.04 31.37
N SER A 58 32.97 -2.03 32.19
CA SER A 58 33.45 -1.95 33.57
C SER A 58 32.56 -1.04 34.43
N SER A 59 32.46 -1.42 35.70
CA SER A 59 31.58 -0.98 36.76
C SER A 59 32.05 0.26 37.53
N SER A 60 31.06 0.99 38.06
CA SER A 60 31.07 1.85 39.27
C SER A 60 31.93 3.13 39.36
N ASN A 61 31.28 4.15 39.91
CA ASN A 61 31.78 5.39 40.53
C ASN A 61 32.25 6.53 39.61
N ASN A 62 31.37 7.53 39.41
CA ASN A 62 31.59 8.94 39.78
C ASN A 62 30.54 9.83 39.09
N GLN A 63 29.44 10.08 39.78
CA GLN A 63 28.68 11.32 39.62
C GLN A 63 29.50 12.48 40.22
N ASP A 64 29.26 13.70 39.75
CA ASP A 64 29.93 14.95 40.15
C ASP A 64 31.28 15.29 39.50
N LYS A 65 31.27 15.63 38.20
CA LYS A 65 32.22 16.59 37.61
C LYS A 65 31.91 17.09 36.18
N PHE A 66 30.66 17.36 35.82
CA PHE A 66 30.34 18.04 34.55
C PHE A 66 29.21 19.09 34.65
N LYS A 67 29.07 19.72 35.83
CA LYS A 67 28.28 20.95 36.02
C LYS A 67 29.18 22.03 36.60
N ARG A 68 30.03 22.66 35.77
CA ARG A 68 30.75 23.94 36.02
C ARG A 68 31.74 24.21 34.88
N LYS A 69 31.23 24.50 33.68
CA LYS A 69 32.02 25.13 32.61
C LYS A 69 31.13 25.76 31.52
N ALA A 70 30.03 26.37 31.96
CA ALA A 70 29.10 27.11 31.11
C ALA A 70 28.63 28.38 31.85
N THR A 71 29.57 29.28 32.17
CA THR A 71 29.28 30.64 32.65
C THR A 71 30.55 31.48 32.54
N SER A 72 30.79 32.05 31.36
CA SER A 72 31.53 33.32 31.16
C SER A 72 31.82 33.45 29.67
N LEU A 73 30.99 34.25 29.00
CA LEU A 73 31.32 35.07 27.82
C LEU A 73 29.99 35.53 27.21
N ASN A 74 29.43 36.59 27.80
CA ASN A 74 28.44 37.42 27.16
C ASN A 74 28.46 38.80 27.84
N ARG A 75 29.00 39.81 27.17
CA ARG A 75 28.55 41.19 27.30
C ARG A 75 29.10 42.05 26.16
N GLN A 76 28.17 42.80 25.57
CA GLN A 76 28.31 43.93 24.64
C GLN A 76 28.55 43.47 23.18
N GLN A 77 27.68 43.73 22.20
CA GLN A 77 26.82 44.90 21.95
C GLN A 77 25.52 44.47 21.24
N GLN A 78 24.43 45.15 21.57
CA GLN A 78 23.17 45.23 20.82
C GLN A 78 23.21 46.56 20.01
N PRO A 79 22.44 46.77 18.90
CA PRO A 79 20.98 46.70 19.02
C PRO A 79 20.13 46.39 17.75
N LYS A 80 18.85 46.16 18.08
CA LYS A 80 17.59 46.40 17.34
C LYS A 80 16.81 45.20 16.81
N THR A 81 15.62 45.13 17.38
CA THR A 81 14.43 44.29 17.25
C THR A 81 13.89 44.16 15.83
N GLN A 82 13.67 42.92 15.38
CA GLN A 82 12.58 42.55 14.48
C GLN A 82 12.02 41.18 14.88
N THR A 83 10.71 41.06 14.70
CA THR A 83 9.78 40.04 15.14
C THR A 83 10.13 38.62 14.68
N LYS A 84 9.92 37.65 15.58
CA LYS A 84 10.09 36.21 15.33
C LYS A 84 9.03 35.71 14.36
N ASP A 85 9.41 35.51 13.10
CA ASP A 85 8.74 34.55 12.23
C ASP A 85 9.26 33.14 12.53
N THR A 86 8.34 32.25 12.88
CA THR A 86 8.58 30.82 12.97
C THR A 86 8.87 30.30 11.56
N GLY A 87 10.15 30.03 11.28
CA GLY A 87 10.62 29.52 9.99
C GLY A 87 9.87 28.26 9.58
N SER A 88 9.07 28.39 8.53
CA SER A 88 8.60 27.26 7.75
C SER A 88 9.80 26.62 7.07
N PHE A 89 9.95 25.30 7.20
CA PHE A 89 10.86 24.54 6.35
C PHE A 89 10.31 24.55 4.91
N ALA A 90 10.61 25.60 4.15
CA ALA A 90 10.32 25.68 2.73
C ALA A 90 11.42 24.93 1.96
N ILE A 91 11.24 23.62 1.78
CA ILE A 91 11.98 22.87 0.76
C ILE A 91 11.30 23.16 -0.59
N PRO A 92 12.01 23.63 -1.62
CA PRO A 92 11.39 23.91 -2.92
C PRO A 92 10.84 22.62 -3.51
N MET A 93 9.53 22.51 -3.60
CA MET A 93 8.87 21.39 -4.26
C MET A 93 8.87 21.64 -5.77
N SER A 94 9.88 21.17 -6.49
CA SER A 94 9.80 21.04 -7.95
C SER A 94 8.85 19.88 -8.29
N ARG A 95 7.54 20.05 -8.06
CA ARG A 95 6.50 19.02 -8.17
C ARG A 95 5.45 19.43 -9.19
N CYS A 96 5.75 19.21 -10.46
CA CYS A 96 4.80 19.54 -11.52
C CYS A 96 3.89 18.34 -11.82
N LEU A 97 2.60 18.50 -11.56
CA LEU A 97 1.55 17.69 -12.17
C LEU A 97 1.60 17.92 -13.68
N THR A 98 1.56 16.83 -14.47
CA THR A 98 1.43 16.95 -15.93
C THR A 98 -0.02 16.76 -16.30
N PHE A 99 -0.69 17.85 -16.67
CA PHE A 99 -2.05 17.80 -17.16
C PHE A 99 -2.08 17.65 -18.68
N LYS A 100 -3.07 16.91 -19.18
CA LYS A 100 -3.30 16.78 -20.62
C LYS A 100 -4.32 17.85 -21.03
N PRO A 101 -3.97 18.78 -21.94
CA PRO A 101 -4.97 19.66 -22.52
C PRO A 101 -5.95 18.82 -23.37
N TYR A 102 -7.20 19.26 -23.45
CA TYR A 102 -8.20 18.66 -24.35
C TYR A 102 -7.68 18.69 -25.79
N SER A 103 -7.70 17.52 -26.47
CA SER A 103 -7.17 17.37 -27.83
C SER A 103 -8.25 17.20 -28.89
N GLY A 104 -9.51 17.54 -28.59
CA GLY A 104 -10.61 17.50 -29.55
C GLY A 104 -10.76 18.82 -30.32
N SER A 105 -11.17 18.72 -31.59
CA SER A 105 -11.59 19.86 -32.40
C SER A 105 -13.09 20.12 -32.20
N THR A 106 -13.46 21.34 -31.83
CA THR A 106 -14.86 21.77 -31.70
C THR A 106 -15.09 23.06 -32.47
N ASP A 107 -16.20 23.13 -33.22
CA ASP A 107 -16.64 24.31 -33.99
C ASP A 107 -17.15 25.47 -33.10
N ILE A 108 -17.14 25.29 -31.77
CA ILE A 108 -17.57 26.27 -30.78
C ILE A 108 -16.41 26.55 -29.82
N ILE A 109 -16.09 27.85 -29.64
CA ILE A 109 -15.11 28.32 -28.65
C ILE A 109 -15.74 28.21 -27.27
N ILE A 110 -15.46 27.12 -26.55
CA ILE A 110 -15.85 26.93 -25.15
C ILE A 110 -14.58 27.09 -24.31
N ASN A 111 -14.60 28.03 -23.37
CA ASN A 111 -13.45 28.35 -22.52
C ASN A 111 -13.21 27.25 -21.49
N ASP A 112 -11.97 26.75 -21.42
CA ASP A 112 -11.47 26.01 -20.27
C ASP A 112 -11.55 26.92 -19.04
N VAL A 113 -12.39 26.57 -18.06
CA VAL A 113 -12.62 27.39 -16.85
C VAL A 113 -11.57 27.06 -15.77
N GLY A 114 -10.72 26.06 -15.99
CA GLY A 114 -9.65 25.64 -15.09
C GLY A 114 -9.97 24.40 -14.27
N TYR A 115 -9.09 24.09 -13.31
CA TYR A 115 -9.18 22.91 -12.46
C TYR A 115 -9.73 23.27 -11.09
N TYR A 116 -10.68 22.48 -10.59
CA TYR A 116 -11.37 22.77 -9.34
C TYR A 116 -11.45 21.54 -8.45
N TYR A 117 -11.15 21.69 -7.16
CA TYR A 117 -11.31 20.61 -6.19
C TYR A 117 -12.35 20.94 -5.12
N LYS A 118 -12.90 19.89 -4.52
CA LYS A 118 -13.84 19.97 -3.40
C LYS A 118 -13.48 18.91 -2.36
N PHE A 119 -13.47 19.29 -1.08
CA PHE A 119 -13.32 18.33 0.01
C PHE A 119 -14.67 17.84 0.52
N GLY A 120 -14.81 16.53 0.70
CA GLY A 120 -15.98 15.90 1.34
C GLY A 120 -15.86 15.74 2.85
N SER A 121 -14.67 15.95 3.39
CA SER A 121 -14.31 15.80 4.80
C SER A 121 -13.29 16.86 5.18
N SER A 122 -12.76 16.82 6.41
CA SER A 122 -11.70 17.74 6.83
C SER A 122 -10.54 17.79 5.82
N PRO A 123 -10.08 19.00 5.42
CA PRO A 123 -9.07 19.15 4.38
C PRO A 123 -7.74 18.57 4.82
N ILE A 124 -7.09 17.84 3.92
CA ILE A 124 -5.76 17.28 4.14
C ILE A 124 -4.75 18.28 3.59
N LYS A 125 -3.91 18.85 4.48
CA LYS A 125 -2.94 19.90 4.13
C LYS A 125 -2.08 19.56 2.91
N LEU A 126 -1.54 18.33 2.85
CA LEU A 126 -0.71 17.87 1.74
C LEU A 126 -1.47 17.85 0.41
N VAL A 127 -2.71 17.32 0.42
CA VAL A 127 -3.54 17.26 -0.79
C VAL A 127 -3.90 18.66 -1.25
N LYS A 128 -4.31 19.53 -0.32
CA LYS A 128 -4.65 20.93 -0.61
C LYS A 128 -3.46 21.68 -1.21
N GLY A 129 -2.31 21.66 -0.53
CA GLY A 129 -1.11 22.35 -0.99
C GLY A 129 -0.65 21.88 -2.38
N LEU A 130 -0.64 20.57 -2.61
CA LEU A 130 -0.24 20.03 -3.91
C LEU A 130 -1.18 20.46 -5.05
N LEU A 131 -2.49 20.51 -4.80
CA LEU A 131 -3.48 20.96 -5.79
C LEU A 131 -3.35 22.46 -6.07
N GLU A 132 -3.27 23.30 -5.03
CA GLU A 132 -3.15 24.76 -5.16
C GLU A 132 -1.84 25.17 -5.86
N GLU A 133 -0.71 24.54 -5.52
CA GLU A 133 0.59 24.78 -6.18
C GLU A 133 0.58 24.42 -7.67
N ASN A 134 -0.33 23.53 -8.08
CA ASN A 134 -0.49 23.11 -9.47
C ASN A 134 -1.71 23.78 -10.16
N GLY A 135 -2.20 24.90 -9.61
CA GLY A 135 -3.18 25.77 -10.25
C GLY A 135 -4.64 25.36 -10.06
N PHE A 136 -4.93 24.39 -9.19
CA PHE A 136 -6.32 24.05 -8.85
C PHE A 136 -6.89 25.07 -7.87
N LYS A 137 -8.21 25.30 -7.97
CA LYS A 137 -8.94 26.19 -7.07
C LYS A 137 -9.98 25.43 -6.26
N GLU A 138 -10.12 25.78 -4.98
CA GLU A 138 -11.19 25.23 -4.16
C GLU A 138 -12.55 25.74 -4.64
N SER A 139 -13.52 24.84 -4.78
CA SER A 139 -14.89 25.17 -5.19
C SER A 139 -15.89 24.66 -4.15
N ASN A 140 -16.77 25.57 -3.71
CA ASN A 140 -17.87 25.23 -2.81
C ASN A 140 -19.14 24.79 -3.57
N ASP A 141 -19.19 25.06 -4.88
CA ASP A 141 -20.35 24.81 -5.73
C ASP A 141 -20.39 23.37 -6.25
N LYS A 142 -21.23 23.12 -7.26
CA LYS A 142 -21.27 21.87 -8.04
C LYS A 142 -20.18 21.80 -9.12
N ASN A 143 -19.54 22.93 -9.41
CA ASN A 143 -18.50 23.08 -10.43
C ASN A 143 -17.13 22.69 -9.85
N TRP A 144 -16.87 21.39 -9.79
CA TRP A 144 -15.59 20.82 -9.36
C TRP A 144 -15.20 19.67 -10.29
N THR A 145 -13.90 19.42 -10.47
CA THR A 145 -13.35 18.32 -11.28
C THR A 145 -12.84 17.17 -10.42
N LEU A 146 -12.34 17.46 -9.21
CA LEU A 146 -11.91 16.48 -8.23
C LEU A 146 -12.66 16.62 -6.90
N TYR A 147 -13.26 15.55 -6.42
CA TYR A 147 -13.81 15.47 -5.07
C TYR A 147 -12.97 14.51 -4.22
N TRP A 148 -12.35 15.05 -3.16
CA TRP A 148 -11.48 14.30 -2.27
C TRP A 148 -12.10 14.16 -0.87
N SER A 149 -12.14 12.95 -0.33
CA SER A 149 -12.69 12.65 0.98
C SER A 149 -11.81 11.64 1.72
N SER A 150 -11.63 11.83 3.03
CA SER A 150 -11.01 10.85 3.92
C SER A 150 -11.99 9.79 4.42
N CYS A 151 -13.29 10.03 4.25
CA CYS A 151 -14.39 9.18 4.69
C CYS A 151 -15.15 8.60 3.51
N ALA A 152 -15.98 7.59 3.77
CA ALA A 152 -16.88 7.03 2.77
C ALA A 152 -17.78 8.13 2.17
N ILE A 153 -17.86 8.17 0.85
CA ILE A 153 -18.65 9.15 0.10
C ILE A 153 -20.13 8.72 0.12
N LYS A 154 -21.05 9.68 0.32
CA LYS A 154 -22.49 9.44 0.31
C LYS A 154 -22.99 9.04 -1.08
N SER A 155 -23.99 8.15 -1.13
CA SER A 155 -24.57 7.65 -2.38
C SER A 155 -25.02 8.75 -3.35
N GLU A 156 -25.60 9.84 -2.83
CA GLU A 156 -26.08 10.99 -3.61
C GLU A 156 -24.99 11.69 -4.44
N VAL A 157 -23.74 11.61 -4.00
CA VAL A 157 -22.61 12.21 -4.74
C VAL A 157 -22.34 11.38 -6.00
N TYR A 158 -22.39 10.05 -5.90
CA TYR A 158 -22.12 9.16 -7.04
C TYR A 158 -23.15 9.30 -8.16
N THR A 159 -24.44 9.38 -7.82
CA THR A 159 -25.53 9.37 -8.80
C THR A 159 -25.60 10.63 -9.67
N ASN A 160 -24.98 11.73 -9.23
CA ASN A 160 -25.06 13.04 -9.87
C ASN A 160 -23.71 13.50 -10.48
N LEU A 161 -22.80 12.57 -10.75
CA LEU A 161 -21.50 12.89 -11.34
C LEU A 161 -21.61 13.19 -12.83
N PHE A 162 -20.92 14.24 -13.27
CA PHE A 162 -20.64 14.47 -14.69
C PHE A 162 -19.40 13.69 -15.14
N ALA A 163 -19.23 13.47 -16.44
CA ALA A 163 -18.14 12.65 -16.97
C ALA A 163 -16.73 13.24 -16.74
N TYR A 164 -16.60 14.55 -16.60
CA TYR A 164 -15.34 15.19 -16.20
C TYR A 164 -15.03 15.08 -14.70
N GLN A 165 -16.01 14.72 -13.87
CA GLN A 165 -15.86 14.69 -12.41
C GLN A 165 -15.23 13.39 -11.93
N LYS A 166 -14.33 13.51 -10.96
CA LYS A 166 -13.68 12.36 -10.35
C LYS A 166 -13.79 12.38 -8.83
N VAL A 167 -14.11 11.23 -8.25
CA VAL A 167 -14.20 10.99 -6.81
C VAL A 167 -13.14 9.99 -6.37
N CYS A 168 -12.54 10.22 -5.20
CA CYS A 168 -11.39 9.44 -4.73
C CYS A 168 -11.73 8.11 -4.04
N HIS A 169 -13.00 7.67 -4.09
CA HIS A 169 -13.41 6.38 -3.58
C HIS A 169 -14.39 5.68 -4.52
N PHE A 170 -14.26 4.35 -4.65
CA PHE A 170 -15.35 3.54 -5.20
C PHE A 170 -16.46 3.32 -4.15
N PRO A 171 -17.73 3.24 -4.55
CA PRO A 171 -18.79 2.80 -3.65
C PRO A 171 -18.51 1.38 -3.15
N LYS A 172 -18.82 1.11 -1.87
CA LYS A 172 -18.54 -0.16 -1.18
C LYS A 172 -17.06 -0.61 -1.14
N SER A 173 -16.10 0.25 -1.48
CA SER A 173 -14.67 -0.10 -1.31
C SER A 173 -14.27 -0.38 0.14
N TYR A 174 -15.09 0.00 1.13
CA TYR A 174 -14.89 -0.36 2.54
C TYR A 174 -14.96 -1.87 2.82
N GLU A 175 -15.52 -2.67 1.91
CA GLU A 175 -15.57 -4.14 1.98
C GLU A 175 -14.17 -4.78 2.08
N MET A 176 -13.16 -4.11 1.52
CA MET A 176 -11.77 -4.54 1.59
C MET A 176 -11.03 -3.99 2.81
N THR A 177 -11.53 -2.93 3.45
CA THR A 177 -10.78 -2.17 4.46
C THR A 177 -11.24 -2.43 5.88
N ARG A 178 -12.53 -2.77 6.05
CA ARG A 178 -13.06 -3.22 7.33
C ARG A 178 -12.53 -4.62 7.63
N LYS A 179 -11.95 -4.82 8.81
CA LYS A 179 -11.21 -6.06 9.15
C LYS A 179 -12.09 -7.31 9.08
N ASP A 180 -13.34 -7.20 9.54
CA ASP A 180 -14.34 -8.25 9.49
C ASP A 180 -14.79 -8.56 8.05
N LEU A 181 -15.07 -7.54 7.24
CA LEU A 181 -15.49 -7.71 5.85
C LEU A 181 -14.37 -8.25 4.97
N MET A 182 -13.16 -7.71 5.10
CA MET A 182 -11.97 -8.19 4.40
C MET A 182 -11.74 -9.68 4.69
N HIS A 183 -11.86 -10.08 5.95
CA HIS A 183 -11.72 -11.47 6.32
C HIS A 183 -12.81 -12.35 5.70
N ARG A 184 -14.08 -11.95 5.77
CA ARG A 184 -15.19 -12.70 5.14
C ARG A 184 -14.99 -12.87 3.64
N ASN A 185 -14.60 -11.80 2.94
CA ASN A 185 -14.38 -11.83 1.49
C ASN A 185 -13.23 -12.76 1.12
N ILE A 186 -12.11 -12.73 1.85
CA ILE A 186 -10.98 -13.64 1.59
C ILE A 186 -11.33 -15.09 1.98
N SER A 187 -12.04 -15.32 3.09
CA SER A 187 -12.48 -16.66 3.49
C SER A 187 -13.44 -17.27 2.46
N LYS A 188 -14.34 -16.47 1.87
CA LYS A 188 -15.16 -16.89 0.72
C LYS A 188 -14.29 -17.33 -0.46
N MET A 189 -13.23 -16.58 -0.76
CA MET A 189 -12.29 -16.96 -1.82
C MET A 189 -11.47 -18.21 -1.50
N GLN A 190 -11.10 -18.44 -0.23
CA GLN A 190 -10.43 -19.66 0.23
C GLN A 190 -11.31 -20.91 0.02
N ILE A 191 -12.62 -20.80 0.26
CA ILE A 191 -13.59 -21.88 0.04
C ILE A 191 -13.76 -22.13 -1.45
N ASN A 192 -14.00 -21.08 -2.25
CA ASN A 192 -14.35 -21.22 -3.66
C ASN A 192 -13.16 -21.59 -4.57
N HIS A 193 -11.96 -21.12 -4.21
CA HIS A 193 -10.78 -21.26 -5.07
C HIS A 193 -9.60 -21.96 -4.39
N GLY A 194 -9.82 -22.53 -3.21
CA GLY A 194 -8.84 -23.30 -2.47
C GLY A 194 -7.96 -22.46 -1.53
N PHE A 195 -7.80 -22.96 -0.31
CA PHE A 195 -7.05 -22.31 0.77
C PHE A 195 -5.64 -21.89 0.35
N ILE A 196 -4.90 -22.75 -0.36
CA ILE A 196 -3.52 -22.51 -0.79
C ILE A 196 -3.40 -21.20 -1.60
N ASN A 197 -4.38 -20.90 -2.45
CA ASN A 197 -4.35 -19.73 -3.33
C ASN A 197 -4.57 -18.40 -2.58
N PHE A 198 -5.26 -18.45 -1.45
CA PHE A 198 -5.63 -17.30 -0.60
C PHE A 198 -5.05 -17.41 0.82
N ASN A 199 -3.94 -18.14 0.98
CA ASN A 199 -3.24 -18.33 2.26
C ASN A 199 -2.22 -17.20 2.51
N PHE A 200 -2.68 -15.96 2.44
CA PHE A 200 -1.84 -14.76 2.67
C PHE A 200 -2.41 -13.85 3.77
N ILE A 201 -3.49 -14.26 4.44
CA ILE A 201 -3.97 -13.63 5.68
C ILE A 201 -3.78 -14.58 6.86
N PRO A 202 -3.48 -14.07 8.06
CA PRO A 202 -3.49 -14.89 9.26
C PRO A 202 -4.87 -15.51 9.46
N LYS A 203 -4.91 -16.73 9.99
CA LYS A 203 -6.17 -17.37 10.35
C LYS A 203 -6.87 -16.54 11.41
N THR A 204 -8.13 -16.22 11.16
CA THR A 204 -8.85 -15.14 11.84
C THR A 204 -10.28 -15.57 12.13
N TYR A 205 -10.86 -15.01 13.18
CA TYR A 205 -12.20 -15.29 13.68
C TYR A 205 -12.92 -13.98 14.03
N ILE A 206 -14.17 -13.86 13.63
CA ILE A 206 -15.04 -12.69 13.85
C ILE A 206 -15.95 -13.00 15.02
N LEU A 207 -15.66 -12.42 16.18
CA LEU A 207 -16.43 -12.62 17.40
C LEU A 207 -17.52 -11.54 17.57
N PRO A 208 -18.70 -11.89 18.10
CA PRO A 208 -19.06 -13.21 18.68
C PRO A 208 -19.55 -14.27 17.68
N ALA A 209 -19.74 -13.92 16.40
CA ALA A 209 -20.39 -14.79 15.41
C ALA A 209 -19.70 -16.15 15.20
N GLU A 210 -18.37 -16.19 15.27
CA GLU A 210 -17.55 -17.38 15.01
C GLU A 210 -16.93 -17.96 16.30
N MET A 211 -17.54 -17.68 17.46
CA MET A 211 -17.02 -18.12 18.75
C MET A 211 -16.86 -19.64 18.85
N SER A 212 -17.86 -20.41 18.42
CA SER A 212 -17.80 -21.88 18.47
C SER A 212 -16.61 -22.43 17.67
N TYR A 213 -16.41 -21.94 16.44
CA TYR A 213 -15.28 -22.32 15.59
C TYR A 213 -13.93 -21.92 16.18
N PHE A 214 -13.86 -20.75 16.82
CA PHE A 214 -12.66 -20.30 17.52
C PHE A 214 -12.31 -21.23 18.69
N LEU A 215 -13.28 -21.55 19.56
CA LEU A 215 -13.08 -22.43 20.72
C LEU A 215 -12.66 -23.85 20.30
N GLU A 216 -13.30 -24.41 19.27
CA GLU A 216 -12.96 -25.74 18.75
C GLU A 216 -11.52 -25.78 18.22
N GLU A 217 -11.10 -24.74 17.50
CA GLU A 217 -9.72 -24.68 16.98
C GLU A 217 -8.69 -24.47 18.09
N HIS A 218 -8.99 -23.59 19.05
CA HIS A 218 -8.12 -23.36 20.19
C HIS A 218 -7.83 -24.65 20.95
N GLU A 219 -8.86 -25.48 21.21
CA GLU A 219 -8.67 -26.76 21.89
C GLU A 219 -7.79 -27.73 21.08
N LYS A 220 -7.88 -27.73 19.73
CA LYS A 220 -7.00 -28.55 18.88
C LYS A 220 -5.53 -28.15 18.98
N PHE A 221 -5.24 -26.86 19.15
CA PHE A 221 -3.88 -26.32 19.18
C PHE A 221 -3.38 -25.93 20.56
N LYS A 222 -4.15 -26.21 21.62
CA LYS A 222 -3.86 -25.80 23.01
C LYS A 222 -2.46 -26.16 23.48
N ASN A 223 -1.97 -27.34 23.11
CA ASN A 223 -0.64 -27.83 23.48
C ASN A 223 0.52 -27.05 22.80
N ASN A 224 0.22 -26.28 21.75
CA ASN A 224 1.20 -25.48 21.03
C ASN A 224 1.29 -24.03 21.54
N ASN A 225 0.59 -23.70 22.64
CA ASN A 225 0.53 -22.36 23.23
C ASN A 225 0.23 -21.26 22.19
N PRO A 226 -0.91 -21.33 21.48
CA PRO A 226 -1.21 -20.41 20.40
C PRO A 226 -1.36 -18.98 20.93
N VAL A 227 -0.73 -18.04 20.23
CA VAL A 227 -0.77 -16.61 20.55
C VAL A 227 -1.73 -15.93 19.59
N TYR A 228 -2.62 -15.11 20.13
CA TYR A 228 -3.63 -14.40 19.37
C TYR A 228 -3.44 -12.88 19.47
N ILE A 229 -3.73 -12.19 18.38
CA ILE A 229 -3.87 -10.73 18.34
C ILE A 229 -5.34 -10.37 18.15
N CYS A 230 -5.89 -9.63 19.11
CA CYS A 230 -7.28 -9.20 19.13
C CYS A 230 -7.36 -7.75 18.70
N LYS A 231 -8.19 -7.46 17.69
CA LYS A 231 -8.36 -6.13 17.10
C LYS A 231 -9.83 -5.76 17.06
N PRO A 232 -10.24 -4.53 17.41
CA PRO A 232 -11.62 -4.10 17.17
C PRO A 232 -11.92 -4.05 15.67
N HIS A 233 -13.12 -4.44 15.26
CA HIS A 233 -13.49 -4.61 13.84
C HIS A 233 -13.33 -3.33 13.00
N ALA A 234 -13.67 -2.15 13.55
CA ALA A 234 -13.67 -0.86 12.85
C ALA A 234 -12.73 0.20 13.47
N SER A 235 -11.72 -0.21 14.25
CA SER A 235 -10.72 0.70 14.84
C SER A 235 -9.44 0.79 13.99
N SER A 236 -8.66 1.86 14.22
CA SER A 236 -7.40 2.15 13.55
C SER A 236 -6.31 2.59 14.55
N GLN A 237 -5.09 2.87 14.07
CA GLN A 237 -3.96 3.41 14.85
C GLN A 237 -3.47 2.53 16.03
N GLY A 238 -3.78 1.23 16.01
CA GLY A 238 -3.42 0.32 17.09
C GLY A 238 -4.27 0.46 18.36
N LYS A 239 -5.33 1.28 18.35
CA LYS A 239 -6.21 1.49 19.51
C LYS A 239 -7.08 0.26 19.77
N GLY A 240 -7.02 -0.24 21.01
CA GLY A 240 -7.77 -1.41 21.46
C GLY A 240 -7.17 -2.76 21.06
N ILE A 241 -5.99 -2.77 20.43
CA ILE A 241 -5.27 -4.01 20.11
C ILE A 241 -4.58 -4.55 21.36
N PHE A 242 -4.77 -5.82 21.63
CA PHE A 242 -4.01 -6.57 22.63
C PHE A 242 -3.62 -7.94 22.08
N ILE A 243 -2.55 -8.50 22.64
CA ILE A 243 -2.03 -9.81 22.27
C ILE A 243 -2.13 -10.70 23.51
N THR A 244 -2.61 -11.93 23.35
CA THR A 244 -2.80 -12.86 24.45
C THR A 244 -2.64 -14.31 24.00
N ASP A 245 -2.12 -15.12 24.90
CA ASP A 245 -2.08 -16.59 24.88
C ASP A 245 -3.22 -17.19 25.72
N LYS A 246 -3.99 -16.38 26.46
CA LYS A 246 -5.05 -16.81 27.36
C LYS A 246 -6.42 -16.54 26.74
N ILE A 247 -7.18 -17.60 26.55
CA ILE A 247 -8.55 -17.52 26.04
C ILE A 247 -9.47 -16.66 26.92
N GLN A 248 -9.27 -16.68 28.24
CA GLN A 248 -10.06 -15.92 29.20
C GLN A 248 -9.97 -14.40 28.97
N ASP A 249 -8.81 -13.90 28.51
CA ASP A 249 -8.64 -12.48 28.21
C ASP A 249 -9.55 -12.05 27.04
N ILE A 250 -9.79 -12.97 26.09
CA ILE A 250 -10.66 -12.77 24.92
C ILE A 250 -12.13 -12.83 25.34
N LEU A 251 -12.51 -13.82 26.14
CA LEU A 251 -13.87 -14.00 26.63
C LEU A 251 -14.34 -12.83 27.51
N ASN A 252 -13.48 -12.36 28.42
CA ASN A 252 -13.77 -11.22 29.29
C ASN A 252 -14.04 -9.93 28.49
N LYS A 253 -13.34 -9.74 27.37
CA LYS A 253 -13.54 -8.60 26.47
C LYS A 253 -14.84 -8.69 25.67
N GLN A 254 -15.32 -9.90 25.34
CA GLN A 254 -16.56 -10.10 24.59
C GLN A 254 -17.80 -9.66 25.36
N ASN A 255 -17.80 -9.78 26.69
CA ASN A 255 -18.91 -9.34 27.55
C ASN A 255 -19.23 -7.83 27.44
N SER A 256 -18.38 -7.05 26.74
CA SER A 256 -18.59 -5.62 26.48
C SER A 256 -19.38 -5.27 25.21
N ASN A 257 -20.07 -6.24 24.57
CA ASN A 257 -20.87 -6.04 23.33
C ASN A 257 -20.10 -5.48 22.12
N ASN A 258 -18.77 -5.55 22.14
CA ASN A 258 -17.94 -5.07 21.05
C ASN A 258 -17.55 -6.22 20.11
N SER A 259 -17.78 -6.06 18.79
CA SER A 259 -17.29 -7.03 17.81
C SER A 259 -15.77 -6.90 17.63
N TYR A 260 -15.08 -8.04 17.74
CA TYR A 260 -13.64 -8.16 17.60
C TYR A 260 -13.27 -9.14 16.50
N VAL A 261 -12.11 -8.90 15.93
CA VAL A 261 -11.41 -9.79 15.01
C VAL A 261 -10.24 -10.38 15.78
N VAL A 262 -10.22 -11.70 15.96
CA VAL A 262 -9.18 -12.45 16.64
C VAL A 262 -8.38 -13.20 15.60
N SER A 263 -7.09 -12.89 15.47
CA SER A 263 -6.21 -13.53 14.50
C SER A 263 -5.08 -14.26 15.21
N HIS A 264 -4.60 -15.36 14.62
CA HIS A 264 -3.32 -15.97 15.01
C HIS A 264 -2.20 -14.94 14.84
N TYR A 265 -1.35 -14.83 15.86
CA TYR A 265 -0.21 -13.92 15.85
C TYR A 265 0.94 -14.53 15.04
N ILE A 266 1.56 -13.72 14.19
CA ILE A 266 2.77 -14.11 13.45
C ILE A 266 3.96 -13.93 14.40
N ASP A 267 4.37 -15.02 15.02
CA ASP A 267 5.37 -15.12 16.08
C ASP A 267 6.82 -15.13 15.56
N LYS A 268 7.03 -15.45 14.28
CA LYS A 268 8.34 -15.50 13.62
C LYS A 268 8.44 -14.51 12.44
N PRO A 269 8.33 -13.19 12.70
CA PRO A 269 8.51 -12.18 11.66
C PRO A 269 9.95 -12.15 11.15
N LEU A 270 10.14 -11.68 9.92
CA LEU A 270 11.46 -11.25 9.44
C LEU A 270 11.91 -10.05 10.28
N LEU A 271 13.14 -10.10 10.79
CA LEU A 271 13.70 -9.06 11.64
C LEU A 271 14.87 -8.35 10.94
N ILE A 272 15.03 -7.07 11.23
CA ILE A 272 16.19 -6.27 10.83
C ILE A 272 16.72 -5.63 12.10
N ASN A 273 18.00 -5.84 12.42
CA ASN A 273 18.61 -5.39 13.67
C ASN A 273 17.81 -5.82 14.92
N ASN A 274 17.26 -7.04 14.89
CA ASN A 274 16.34 -7.59 15.88
C ASN A 274 15.02 -6.83 16.06
N LEU A 275 14.70 -5.85 15.20
CA LEU A 275 13.45 -5.12 15.25
C LEU A 275 12.42 -5.74 14.30
N LYS A 276 11.19 -5.88 14.80
CA LYS A 276 10.03 -6.20 13.98
C LYS A 276 9.69 -5.00 13.11
N PHE A 277 9.28 -5.23 11.86
CA PHE A 277 8.80 -4.17 10.99
C PHE A 277 7.60 -4.60 10.16
N ASP A 278 6.80 -3.64 9.72
CA ASP A 278 5.77 -3.86 8.70
C ASP A 278 6.01 -2.92 7.52
N MET A 279 5.38 -3.22 6.39
CA MET A 279 5.42 -2.40 5.18
C MET A 279 4.05 -1.78 4.92
N ARG A 280 4.03 -0.45 4.80
CA ARG A 280 2.94 0.34 4.22
C ARG A 280 3.19 0.49 2.73
N ILE A 281 2.32 -0.13 1.93
CA ILE A 281 2.38 -0.14 0.47
C ILE A 281 1.19 0.64 -0.08
N TYR A 282 1.44 1.58 -1.00
CA TYR A 282 0.40 2.38 -1.62
C TYR A 282 -0.10 1.69 -2.89
N VAL A 283 -1.42 1.48 -2.97
CA VAL A 283 -2.07 0.79 -4.09
C VAL A 283 -3.19 1.68 -4.63
N ALA A 284 -3.22 1.89 -5.93
CA ALA A 284 -4.26 2.65 -6.60
C ALA A 284 -5.12 1.73 -7.49
N ILE A 285 -6.43 1.94 -7.45
CA ILE A 285 -7.37 1.39 -8.43
C ILE A 285 -7.86 2.58 -9.25
N SER A 286 -7.50 2.65 -10.53
CA SER A 286 -7.90 3.77 -11.41
C SER A 286 -9.24 3.53 -12.10
N CYS A 287 -9.62 2.27 -12.28
CA CYS A 287 -10.89 1.86 -12.88
C CYS A 287 -11.28 0.45 -12.40
N ILE A 288 -12.59 0.19 -12.28
CA ILE A 288 -13.14 -1.13 -11.97
C ILE A 288 -13.64 -1.87 -13.23
N ASN A 289 -13.90 -1.13 -14.32
CA ASN A 289 -14.45 -1.66 -15.57
C ASN A 289 -13.84 -0.96 -16.80
N PRO A 290 -12.77 -1.49 -17.41
CA PRO A 290 -12.02 -2.66 -16.96
C PRO A 290 -11.20 -2.39 -15.69
N LEU A 291 -10.95 -3.44 -14.91
CA LEU A 291 -10.15 -3.37 -13.69
C LEU A 291 -8.71 -2.93 -14.03
N ARG A 292 -8.22 -1.90 -13.35
CA ARG A 292 -6.85 -1.41 -13.45
C ARG A 292 -6.27 -1.16 -12.06
N ILE A 293 -5.24 -1.92 -11.72
CA ILE A 293 -4.58 -1.93 -10.40
C ILE A 293 -3.13 -1.48 -10.58
N TYR A 294 -2.70 -0.54 -9.74
CA TYR A 294 -1.34 -0.04 -9.68
C TYR A 294 -0.78 -0.13 -8.26
N VAL A 295 0.52 -0.37 -8.15
CA VAL A 295 1.27 -0.27 -6.89
C VAL A 295 2.32 0.84 -7.04
N TYR A 296 2.47 1.68 -6.03
CA TYR A 296 3.54 2.69 -6.05
C TYR A 296 4.88 2.03 -5.77
N GLN A 297 5.93 2.46 -6.48
CA GLN A 297 7.26 1.88 -6.36
C GLN A 297 7.88 2.02 -4.96
N ASP A 298 7.47 3.05 -4.20
CA ASP A 298 7.94 3.32 -2.85
C ASP A 298 6.80 3.27 -1.82
N GLY A 299 7.17 3.30 -0.55
CA GLY A 299 6.25 3.25 0.59
C GLY A 299 7.02 3.39 1.90
N LEU A 300 6.46 2.92 3.01
CA LEU A 300 7.12 3.05 4.31
C LEU A 300 7.34 1.69 4.96
N ALA A 301 8.59 1.37 5.32
CA ALA A 301 8.90 0.35 6.30
C ALA A 301 8.85 0.97 7.70
N ARG A 302 8.05 0.40 8.60
CA ARG A 302 7.82 0.93 9.95
C ARG A 302 8.39 -0.05 10.98
N PHE A 303 9.38 0.38 11.73
CA PHE A 303 10.05 -0.46 12.72
C PHE A 303 9.43 -0.29 14.10
N ALA A 304 9.41 -1.39 14.85
CA ALA A 304 9.30 -1.39 16.30
C ALA A 304 10.49 -0.62 16.91
N THR A 305 10.30 -0.03 18.09
CA THR A 305 11.38 0.72 18.77
C THR A 305 12.18 -0.12 19.76
N GLU A 306 11.81 -1.39 19.94
CA GLU A 306 12.48 -2.32 20.84
C GLU A 306 12.70 -3.67 20.17
N ALA A 307 13.75 -4.37 20.61
CA ALA A 307 14.12 -5.68 20.09
C ALA A 307 13.00 -6.70 20.28
N TYR A 308 12.73 -7.48 19.23
CA TYR A 308 11.71 -8.50 19.21
C TYR A 308 12.05 -9.62 20.19
N ASN A 309 11.18 -9.82 21.17
CA ASN A 309 11.27 -10.91 22.12
C ASN A 309 9.94 -11.71 22.12
N PRO A 310 9.94 -12.97 21.63
CA PRO A 310 8.74 -13.80 21.60
C PRO A 310 8.24 -14.20 23.00
N ASP A 311 9.05 -14.08 24.05
CA ASP A 311 8.67 -14.46 25.42
C ASP A 311 8.01 -13.30 26.19
N SER A 312 8.05 -12.08 25.64
CA SER A 312 7.56 -10.84 26.31
C SER A 312 6.18 -10.37 25.84
N ILE A 313 5.36 -11.27 25.27
CA ILE A 313 4.12 -11.00 24.52
C ILE A 313 3.18 -9.98 25.18
N LYS A 314 3.09 -9.98 26.51
CA LYS A 314 2.13 -9.15 27.26
C LYS A 314 2.67 -7.80 27.71
N GLN A 315 3.99 -7.64 27.80
CA GLN A 315 4.57 -6.57 28.62
C GLN A 315 4.94 -5.33 27.81
N ASN A 316 5.25 -5.46 26.51
CA ASN A 316 5.67 -4.30 25.74
C ASN A 316 5.02 -4.16 24.35
N ARG A 317 4.11 -3.19 24.23
CA ARG A 317 3.44 -2.84 22.97
C ARG A 317 4.41 -2.29 21.91
N PHE A 318 5.54 -1.69 22.32
CA PHE A 318 6.56 -1.14 21.43
C PHE A 318 7.40 -2.20 20.71
N VAL A 319 7.34 -3.45 21.17
CA VAL A 319 8.00 -4.61 20.53
C VAL A 319 7.11 -5.22 19.44
N HIS A 320 5.82 -5.36 19.73
CA HIS A 320 4.91 -6.18 18.92
C HIS A 320 4.04 -5.39 17.95
N LEU A 321 3.81 -4.10 18.20
CA LEU A 321 3.06 -3.19 17.33
C LEU A 321 4.03 -2.23 16.65
N THR A 322 4.02 -2.22 15.33
CA THR A 322 4.89 -1.39 14.47
C THR A 322 4.21 -0.09 14.03
N ASN A 323 2.96 0.14 14.45
CA ASN A 323 2.23 1.36 14.13
C ASN A 323 3.01 2.60 14.61
N TYR A 324 3.20 3.56 13.70
CA TYR A 324 3.84 4.84 14.03
C TYR A 324 3.13 5.56 15.18
N SER A 325 1.79 5.52 15.22
CA SER A 325 1.01 6.14 16.30
C SER A 325 1.28 5.56 17.69
N VAL A 326 1.82 4.34 17.77
CA VAL A 326 2.25 3.71 19.03
C VAL A 326 3.71 4.06 19.29
N ASN A 327 4.58 3.88 18.30
CA ASN A 327 6.02 4.01 18.50
C ASN A 327 6.54 5.44 18.56
N LYS A 328 5.83 6.45 18.03
CA LYS A 328 6.28 7.85 18.05
C LYS A 328 6.49 8.41 19.46
N ASP A 329 5.80 7.85 20.45
CA ASP A 329 5.85 8.29 21.84
C ASP A 329 6.88 7.46 22.64
N SER A 330 7.57 6.52 22.00
CA SER A 330 8.65 5.73 22.61
C SER A 330 9.92 6.57 22.76
N PRO A 331 10.66 6.47 23.89
CA PRO A 331 11.93 7.16 24.06
C PRO A 331 13.00 6.70 23.06
N ASN A 332 12.85 5.49 22.49
CA ASN A 332 13.77 4.92 21.51
C ASN A 332 13.37 5.24 20.05
N PHE A 333 12.33 6.06 19.84
CA PHE A 333 11.92 6.45 18.50
C PHE A 333 12.94 7.41 17.87
N VAL A 334 13.55 6.97 16.78
CA VAL A 334 14.50 7.80 16.03
C VAL A 334 13.79 8.33 14.79
N ALA A 335 13.39 9.60 14.85
CA ALA A 335 12.79 10.29 13.73
C ALA A 335 13.80 10.48 12.59
N ASN A 336 13.37 10.25 11.35
CA ASN A 336 14.15 10.63 10.19
C ASN A 336 14.21 12.17 10.10
N GLN A 337 15.42 12.72 10.11
CA GLN A 337 15.68 14.17 9.99
C GLN A 337 16.10 14.58 8.56
N ASP A 338 16.53 13.61 7.76
CA ASP A 338 17.00 13.81 6.39
C ASP A 338 16.49 12.67 5.48
N PRO A 339 15.70 12.97 4.43
CA PRO A 339 15.13 11.96 3.56
C PRO A 339 16.15 11.34 2.58
N THR A 340 17.40 11.80 2.60
CA THR A 340 18.53 11.26 1.82
C THR A 340 19.38 10.28 2.61
N LEU A 341 19.24 10.25 3.94
CA LEU A 341 19.94 9.29 4.80
C LEU A 341 19.14 8.00 4.91
N ASP A 342 19.49 7.04 4.05
CA ASP A 342 18.93 5.70 4.10
C ASP A 342 19.47 4.89 5.30
N TYR A 343 18.69 3.88 5.72
CA TYR A 343 19.01 2.96 6.81
C TYR A 343 19.09 3.56 8.23
N VAL A 344 18.68 4.82 8.40
CA VAL A 344 18.69 5.51 9.69
C VAL A 344 17.27 5.81 10.15
N GLY A 345 16.99 5.52 11.42
CA GLY A 345 15.73 5.83 12.08
C GLY A 345 14.71 4.69 12.09
N SER A 346 13.57 4.94 12.73
CA SER A 346 12.48 3.97 12.91
C SER A 346 11.49 3.89 11.73
N LYS A 347 11.78 4.61 10.63
CA LYS A 347 11.04 4.55 9.36
C LYS A 347 12.04 4.56 8.20
N TRP A 348 11.93 3.62 7.28
CA TRP A 348 12.70 3.63 6.02
C TRP A 348 11.77 3.72 4.82
N SER A 349 12.28 4.20 3.68
CA SER A 349 11.62 4.00 2.39
C SER A 349 11.58 2.51 2.04
N LEU A 350 10.62 2.08 1.22
CA LEU A 350 10.61 0.71 0.72
C LEU A 350 11.73 0.48 -0.29
N LEU A 351 12.16 1.53 -1.00
CA LEU A 351 13.33 1.46 -1.86
C LEU A 351 14.60 1.12 -1.06
N ALA A 352 14.84 1.84 0.05
CA ALA A 352 15.95 1.53 0.96
C ALA A 352 15.81 0.11 1.54
N LEU A 353 14.60 -0.29 1.98
CA LEU A 353 14.38 -1.65 2.46
C LEU A 353 14.73 -2.71 1.40
N ARG A 354 14.31 -2.53 0.15
CA ARG A 354 14.64 -3.44 -0.96
C ARG A 354 16.15 -3.57 -1.16
N GLU A 355 16.86 -2.45 -1.16
CA GLU A 355 18.32 -2.45 -1.28
C GLU A 355 19.00 -3.14 -0.10
N TYR A 356 18.53 -2.89 1.13
CA TYR A 356 19.03 -3.56 2.34
C TYR A 356 18.87 -5.09 2.23
N LEU A 357 17.68 -5.57 1.85
CA LEU A 357 17.41 -6.99 1.70
C LEU A 357 18.35 -7.63 0.68
N LYS A 358 18.54 -6.95 -0.46
CA LYS A 358 19.45 -7.40 -1.53
C LYS A 358 20.91 -7.47 -1.06
N LEU A 359 21.40 -6.44 -0.37
CA LEU A 359 22.76 -6.40 0.18
C LEU A 359 23.01 -7.52 1.21
N ASN A 360 21.97 -7.88 1.98
CA ASN A 360 22.00 -8.95 2.97
C ASN A 360 21.63 -10.33 2.38
N LYS A 361 21.57 -10.47 1.05
CA LYS A 361 21.29 -11.73 0.34
C LYS A 361 19.92 -12.34 0.66
N ILE A 362 18.96 -11.52 1.08
CA ILE A 362 17.55 -11.92 1.21
C ILE A 362 16.88 -11.70 -0.14
N ASN A 363 16.09 -12.67 -0.60
CA ASN A 363 15.39 -12.61 -1.89
C ASN A 363 14.20 -11.64 -1.84
N GLU A 364 14.53 -10.36 -2.01
CA GLU A 364 13.60 -9.25 -2.15
C GLU A 364 12.64 -9.45 -3.32
N GLN A 365 13.11 -9.96 -4.46
CA GLN A 365 12.29 -10.16 -5.65
C GLN A 365 11.11 -11.09 -5.33
N GLN A 366 11.38 -12.24 -4.68
CA GLN A 366 10.36 -13.19 -4.26
C GLN A 366 9.35 -12.58 -3.29
N ILE A 367 9.80 -11.75 -2.34
CA ILE A 367 8.91 -11.07 -1.39
C ILE A 367 7.95 -10.15 -2.13
N PHE A 368 8.48 -9.29 -3.00
CA PHE A 368 7.67 -8.29 -3.69
C PHE A 368 6.77 -8.88 -4.78
N GLU A 369 7.18 -9.94 -5.48
CA GLU A 369 6.30 -10.68 -6.39
C GLU A 369 5.11 -11.31 -5.64
N ARG A 370 5.35 -11.91 -4.47
CA ARG A 370 4.28 -12.44 -3.61
C ARG A 370 3.37 -11.33 -3.06
N ILE A 371 3.91 -10.14 -2.83
CA ILE A 371 3.13 -8.95 -2.45
C ILE A 371 2.24 -8.49 -3.59
N GLU A 372 2.74 -8.42 -4.81
CA GLU A 372 1.95 -8.04 -5.98
C GLU A 372 0.79 -9.04 -6.20
N ASP A 373 1.06 -10.34 -6.07
CA ASP A 373 0.05 -11.39 -6.14
C ASP A 373 -1.05 -11.24 -5.06
N LEU A 374 -0.65 -10.99 -3.81
CA LEU A 374 -1.60 -10.82 -2.71
C LEU A 374 -2.47 -9.57 -2.89
N ILE A 375 -1.92 -8.47 -3.43
CA ILE A 375 -2.66 -7.23 -3.71
C ILE A 375 -3.75 -7.51 -4.76
N ILE A 376 -3.39 -8.14 -5.88
CA ILE A 376 -4.34 -8.45 -6.96
C ILE A 376 -5.47 -9.34 -6.42
N LYS A 377 -5.13 -10.44 -5.72
CA LYS A 377 -6.11 -11.37 -5.17
C LYS A 377 -7.03 -10.72 -4.13
N THR A 378 -6.49 -9.83 -3.30
CA THR A 378 -7.29 -9.08 -2.31
C THR A 378 -8.31 -8.20 -3.03
N ILE A 379 -7.91 -7.50 -4.09
CA ILE A 379 -8.83 -6.64 -4.87
C ILE A 379 -9.88 -7.46 -5.62
N ILE A 380 -9.49 -8.59 -6.23
CA ILE A 380 -10.43 -9.49 -6.92
C ILE A 380 -11.51 -10.01 -5.95
N SER A 381 -11.15 -10.27 -4.68
CA SER A 381 -12.12 -10.76 -3.68
C SER A 381 -13.31 -9.82 -3.43
N VAL A 382 -13.18 -8.53 -3.76
CA VAL A 382 -14.23 -7.52 -3.60
C VAL A 382 -14.70 -6.92 -4.93
N GLU A 383 -14.05 -7.26 -6.06
CA GLU A 383 -14.28 -6.66 -7.37
C GLU A 383 -15.76 -6.73 -7.76
N SER A 384 -16.39 -7.90 -7.62
CA SER A 384 -17.77 -8.12 -8.04
C SER A 384 -18.75 -7.20 -7.30
N THR A 385 -18.53 -7.00 -6.00
CA THR A 385 -19.37 -6.12 -5.16
C THR A 385 -19.22 -4.65 -5.54
N ILE A 386 -17.98 -4.21 -5.79
CA ILE A 386 -17.69 -2.84 -6.21
C ILE A 386 -18.24 -2.59 -7.62
N PHE A 387 -17.99 -3.52 -8.54
CA PHE A 387 -18.45 -3.48 -9.94
C PHE A 387 -19.97 -3.30 -10.00
N GLN A 388 -20.74 -4.19 -9.37
CA GLN A 388 -22.21 -4.13 -9.39
C GLN A 388 -22.72 -2.79 -8.83
N THR A 389 -22.10 -2.29 -7.76
CA THR A 389 -22.52 -1.03 -7.15
C THR A 389 -22.17 0.17 -8.03
N CYS A 390 -21.04 0.13 -8.74
CA CYS A 390 -20.67 1.15 -9.72
C CYS A 390 -21.65 1.17 -10.89
N GLU A 391 -21.94 0.02 -11.49
CA GLU A 391 -22.88 -0.08 -12.63
C GLU A 391 -24.30 0.42 -12.27
N MET A 392 -24.72 0.28 -11.01
CA MET A 392 -26.02 0.78 -10.55
C MET A 392 -26.05 2.27 -10.21
N ASN A 393 -24.96 2.85 -9.69
CA ASN A 393 -25.00 4.16 -9.04
C ASN A 393 -24.03 5.19 -9.60
N VAL A 394 -23.03 4.78 -10.40
CA VAL A 394 -21.99 5.66 -10.93
C VAL A 394 -22.24 5.85 -12.42
N PRO A 395 -22.54 7.08 -12.88
CA PRO A 395 -22.86 7.33 -14.27
C PRO A 395 -21.72 6.95 -15.23
N PHE A 396 -20.46 7.23 -14.92
CA PHE A 396 -19.36 7.01 -15.87
C PHE A 396 -18.23 6.15 -15.29
N ARG A 397 -17.67 5.24 -16.11
CA ARG A 397 -16.62 4.27 -15.70
C ARG A 397 -15.36 4.94 -15.11
N SER A 398 -15.08 6.16 -15.56
CA SER A 398 -13.88 6.93 -15.20
C SER A 398 -14.07 7.88 -14.02
N ASN A 399 -15.27 7.92 -13.43
CA ASN A 399 -15.59 8.81 -12.31
C ASN A 399 -14.89 8.42 -11.01
N CYS A 400 -14.67 7.13 -10.76
CA CYS A 400 -14.17 6.66 -9.48
C CYS A 400 -12.72 6.18 -9.61
N PHE A 401 -11.90 6.54 -8.63
CA PHE A 401 -10.60 5.93 -8.38
C PHE A 401 -10.45 5.72 -6.87
N SER A 402 -9.48 4.95 -6.42
CA SER A 402 -9.17 4.81 -4.99
C SER A 402 -7.68 4.67 -4.72
N LEU A 403 -7.24 5.27 -3.62
CA LEU A 403 -5.90 5.08 -3.04
C LEU A 403 -6.02 4.33 -1.72
N PHE A 404 -5.37 3.17 -1.62
CA PHE A 404 -5.33 2.32 -0.44
C PHE A 404 -3.92 2.26 0.15
N GLY A 405 -3.86 2.03 1.47
CA GLY A 405 -2.62 1.67 2.16
C GLY A 405 -2.66 0.22 2.65
N PHE A 406 -1.93 -0.67 2.00
CA PHE A 406 -1.79 -2.07 2.39
C PHE A 406 -0.73 -2.20 3.48
N ASP A 407 -1.06 -2.88 4.57
CA ASP A 407 -0.15 -3.17 5.67
C ASP A 407 0.26 -4.64 5.59
N VAL A 408 1.53 -4.89 5.28
CA VAL A 408 2.06 -6.23 5.04
C VAL A 408 3.20 -6.53 6.01
N LEU A 409 3.16 -7.71 6.62
CA LEU A 409 4.25 -8.26 7.43
C LEU A 409 4.90 -9.43 6.70
N VAL A 410 6.22 -9.52 6.70
CA VAL A 410 6.95 -10.66 6.13
C VAL A 410 7.43 -11.55 7.27
N ASP A 411 7.25 -12.86 7.14
CA ASP A 411 7.80 -13.82 8.11
C ASP A 411 9.23 -14.25 7.76
N GLN A 412 9.86 -14.98 8.67
CA GLN A 412 11.22 -15.50 8.50
C GLN A 412 11.39 -16.42 7.27
N LEU A 413 10.29 -16.97 6.73
CA LEU A 413 10.27 -17.81 5.52
C LEU A 413 10.01 -16.99 4.25
N LEU A 414 10.12 -15.66 4.35
CA LEU A 414 9.90 -14.70 3.26
C LEU A 414 8.47 -14.79 2.69
N LYS A 415 7.50 -15.20 3.50
CA LYS A 415 6.09 -15.18 3.14
C LYS A 415 5.46 -13.85 3.61
N PRO A 416 4.87 -13.06 2.69
CA PRO A 416 4.12 -11.88 3.07
C PRO A 416 2.72 -12.25 3.59
N TRP A 417 2.30 -11.52 4.62
CA TRP A 417 1.01 -11.64 5.26
C TRP A 417 0.31 -10.28 5.26
N LEU A 418 -0.91 -10.22 4.72
CA LEU A 418 -1.76 -9.05 4.78
C LEU A 418 -2.32 -8.88 6.19
N LEU A 419 -2.02 -7.73 6.81
CA LEU A 419 -2.50 -7.40 8.15
C LEU A 419 -3.80 -6.59 8.12
N GLU A 420 -3.87 -5.58 7.24
CA GLU A 420 -5.04 -4.75 6.99
C GLU A 420 -4.89 -3.93 5.70
N VAL A 421 -6.01 -3.45 5.16
CA VAL A 421 -6.06 -2.45 4.09
C VAL A 421 -6.69 -1.19 4.62
N ASN A 422 -6.01 -0.05 4.45
CA ASN A 422 -6.47 1.25 4.91
C ASN A 422 -7.24 1.99 3.81
N PHE A 423 -8.51 2.31 4.10
CA PHE A 423 -9.41 3.07 3.21
C PHE A 423 -8.89 4.46 2.86
N SER A 424 -8.35 5.16 3.85
CA SER A 424 -7.68 6.44 3.68
C SER A 424 -6.35 6.36 4.42
N PRO A 425 -5.25 6.00 3.74
CA PRO A 425 -3.95 5.92 4.39
C PRO A 425 -3.55 7.30 4.94
N SER A 426 -2.88 7.35 6.10
CA SER A 426 -2.46 8.61 6.70
C SER A 426 -1.53 9.41 5.76
N LEU A 427 -1.98 10.61 5.41
CA LEU A 427 -1.25 11.58 4.58
C LEU A 427 -0.58 12.68 5.41
N ASN A 428 -0.46 12.50 6.73
CA ASN A 428 0.26 13.43 7.59
C ASN A 428 1.76 13.43 7.28
N ILE A 429 2.39 14.59 7.46
CA ILE A 429 3.82 14.80 7.24
C ILE A 429 4.43 15.14 8.59
N ASP A 430 4.96 14.12 9.26
CA ASP A 430 5.64 14.30 10.55
C ASP A 430 7.16 14.24 10.40
N ALA A 431 7.68 13.79 9.25
CA ALA A 431 9.10 13.75 8.92
C ALA A 431 9.33 14.11 7.44
N PRO A 432 10.53 14.58 7.06
CA PRO A 432 10.88 14.86 5.66
C PRO A 432 10.68 13.67 4.72
N LEU A 433 10.97 12.45 5.18
CA LEU A 433 10.71 11.22 4.44
C LEU A 433 9.23 11.05 4.08
N ASP A 434 8.31 11.39 5.01
CA ASP A 434 6.88 11.35 4.75
C ASP A 434 6.49 12.34 3.65
N LEU A 435 7.08 13.55 3.64
CA LEU A 435 6.82 14.58 2.62
C LEU A 435 7.28 14.13 1.23
N LYS A 436 8.47 13.54 1.13
CA LYS A 436 9.05 13.05 -0.13
C LYS A 436 8.14 11.99 -0.73
N ILE A 437 7.94 10.89 -0.01
CA ILE A 437 7.22 9.71 -0.52
C ILE A 437 5.75 10.04 -0.77
N LYS A 438 5.05 10.64 0.19
CA LYS A 438 3.60 10.89 0.03
C LYS A 438 3.32 12.01 -0.97
N GLY A 439 4.21 12.99 -1.04
CA GLY A 439 4.12 14.09 -1.99
C GLY A 439 4.28 13.61 -3.44
N GLU A 440 5.33 12.86 -3.71
CA GLU A 440 5.59 12.27 -5.04
C GLU A 440 4.48 11.28 -5.43
N MET A 441 4.08 10.42 -4.49
CA MET A 441 3.00 9.44 -4.71
C MET A 441 1.66 10.09 -5.06
N LEU A 442 1.27 11.16 -4.36
CA LEU A 442 0.04 11.90 -4.68
C LEU A 442 0.15 12.66 -6.00
N ALA A 443 1.32 13.25 -6.31
CA ALA A 443 1.53 13.96 -7.57
C ALA A 443 1.41 13.01 -8.77
N ASP A 444 2.04 11.85 -8.65
CA ASP A 444 1.95 10.81 -9.65
C ASP A 444 0.54 10.22 -9.73
N LEU A 445 -0.17 10.11 -8.61
CA LEU A 445 -1.57 9.63 -8.58
C LEU A 445 -2.48 10.57 -9.37
N PHE A 446 -2.41 11.89 -9.15
CA PHE A 446 -3.23 12.84 -9.89
C PHE A 446 -2.89 12.86 -11.38
N THR A 447 -1.61 12.68 -11.72
CA THR A 447 -1.17 12.54 -13.12
C THR A 447 -1.69 11.23 -13.75
N LEU A 448 -1.66 10.11 -13.02
CA LEU A 448 -2.17 8.80 -13.44
C LEU A 448 -3.68 8.85 -13.69
N ILE A 449 -4.46 9.45 -12.79
CA ILE A 449 -5.92 9.52 -12.89
C ILE A 449 -6.38 10.39 -14.07
N GLY A 450 -5.56 11.37 -14.48
CA GLY A 450 -5.86 12.22 -15.64
C GLY A 450 -7.04 13.14 -15.36
N ILE A 451 -6.88 14.01 -14.37
CA ILE A 451 -7.89 15.03 -14.09
C ILE A 451 -7.93 16.00 -15.28
N VAL A 452 -9.14 16.20 -15.79
CA VAL A 452 -9.43 17.14 -16.89
C VAL A 452 -9.98 18.45 -16.31
N PRO A 453 -9.83 19.57 -17.02
CA PRO A 453 -10.40 20.84 -16.59
C PRO A 453 -11.93 20.80 -16.58
N LEU A 454 -12.54 21.79 -15.90
CA LEU A 454 -13.98 21.99 -15.92
C LEU A 454 -14.38 22.48 -17.31
N ASP A 455 -14.80 21.52 -18.12
CA ASP A 455 -15.09 21.74 -19.51
C ASP A 455 -16.38 21.01 -19.89
N GLN A 456 -17.38 21.80 -20.27
CA GLN A 456 -18.70 21.31 -20.62
C GLN A 456 -18.70 20.40 -21.87
N ARG A 457 -17.61 20.38 -22.66
CA ARG A 457 -17.43 19.43 -23.78
C ARG A 457 -17.39 17.98 -23.31
N PHE A 458 -16.84 17.72 -22.12
CA PHE A 458 -16.80 16.39 -21.53
C PHE A 458 -18.09 16.00 -20.81
N SER A 459 -19.13 16.84 -20.79
CA SER A 459 -20.45 16.45 -20.24
C SER A 459 -21.11 15.34 -21.07
N GLN A 460 -20.69 15.19 -22.33
CA GLN A 460 -21.18 14.17 -23.26
C GLN A 460 -20.14 13.05 -23.32
N ASP A 461 -20.24 12.06 -22.44
CA ASP A 461 -19.40 10.86 -22.55
C ASP A 461 -19.84 10.04 -23.77
N LEU A 462 -18.94 9.87 -24.73
CA LEU A 462 -19.15 9.02 -25.90
C LEU A 462 -19.38 7.54 -25.52
N SER A 463 -19.01 7.11 -24.31
CA SER A 463 -19.32 5.75 -23.83
C SER A 463 -20.82 5.52 -23.58
N TYR A 464 -21.63 6.58 -23.61
CA TYR A 464 -23.07 6.58 -23.40
C TYR A 464 -23.89 6.75 -24.68
N ALA A 465 -23.31 6.56 -25.87
CA ALA A 465 -24.05 6.41 -27.12
C ALA A 465 -24.88 5.10 -27.12
N ARG A 466 -25.88 5.02 -26.24
CA ARG A 466 -26.88 3.97 -26.18
C ARG A 466 -27.95 4.32 -27.21
N ASN A 467 -28.04 3.47 -28.24
CA ASN A 467 -29.11 3.37 -29.22
C ASN A 467 -29.23 4.51 -30.23
N GLN A 468 -28.61 4.33 -31.42
CA GLN A 468 -29.32 4.49 -32.69
C GLN A 468 -28.79 3.46 -33.72
N ASN A 469 -29.71 2.64 -34.25
CA ASN A 469 -29.59 1.69 -35.37
C ASN A 469 -28.83 0.35 -35.16
N ASN A 470 -29.60 -0.75 -35.26
CA ASN A 470 -29.15 -2.15 -35.09
C ASN A 470 -28.16 -2.65 -36.16
N ASN A 471 -27.97 -1.96 -37.28
CA ASN A 471 -27.09 -2.42 -38.36
C ASN A 471 -25.60 -2.12 -38.12
N ASP A 472 -25.26 -1.22 -37.21
CA ASP A 472 -23.87 -0.81 -36.93
C ASP A 472 -23.33 -1.27 -35.56
N PHE A 473 -24.06 -2.13 -34.83
CA PHE A 473 -23.71 -2.53 -33.46
C PHE A 473 -22.30 -3.14 -33.37
N LYS A 474 -21.92 -4.01 -34.32
CA LYS A 474 -20.58 -4.63 -34.34
C LYS A 474 -19.46 -3.60 -34.59
N LYS A 475 -19.72 -2.60 -35.43
CA LYS A 475 -18.75 -1.54 -35.73
C LYS A 475 -18.54 -0.62 -34.52
N HIS A 476 -19.65 -0.22 -33.86
CA HIS A 476 -19.61 0.56 -32.63
C HIS A 476 -18.90 -0.20 -31.50
N GLN A 477 -19.14 -1.50 -31.36
CA GLN A 477 -18.45 -2.33 -30.38
C GLN A 477 -16.93 -2.35 -30.63
N GLN A 478 -16.49 -2.55 -31.88
CA GLN A 478 -15.06 -2.53 -32.22
C GLN A 478 -14.41 -1.16 -31.98
N GLU A 479 -15.10 -0.06 -32.30
CA GLU A 479 -14.62 1.29 -32.02
C GLU A 479 -14.51 1.55 -30.52
N PHE A 480 -15.48 1.08 -29.74
CA PHE A 480 -15.44 1.15 -28.29
C PHE A 480 -14.29 0.33 -27.69
N GLU A 481 -14.08 -0.91 -28.15
CA GLU A 481 -12.95 -1.74 -27.71
C GLU A 481 -11.60 -1.07 -28.01
N LYS A 482 -11.43 -0.49 -29.20
CA LYS A 482 -10.24 0.31 -29.56
C LYS A 482 -10.08 1.53 -28.65
N TYR A 483 -11.17 2.22 -28.32
CA TYR A 483 -11.14 3.33 -27.37
C TYR A 483 -10.66 2.88 -25.99
N ILE A 484 -11.17 1.76 -25.47
CA ILE A 484 -10.77 1.22 -24.16
C ILE A 484 -9.28 0.86 -24.13
N ILE A 485 -8.76 0.25 -25.20
CA ILE A 485 -7.32 -0.06 -25.30
C ILE A 485 -6.51 1.24 -25.32
N LYS A 486 -6.88 2.21 -26.16
CA LYS A 486 -6.19 3.50 -26.25
C LYS A 486 -6.20 4.26 -24.90
N GLU A 487 -7.35 4.32 -24.23
CA GLU A 487 -7.51 4.91 -22.90
C GLU A 487 -6.57 4.25 -21.89
N THR A 488 -6.49 2.91 -21.90
CA THR A 488 -5.64 2.13 -20.99
C THR A 488 -4.14 2.38 -21.26
N GLU A 489 -3.73 2.47 -22.52
CA GLU A 489 -2.34 2.75 -22.92
C GLU A 489 -1.93 4.19 -22.56
N GLU A 490 -2.82 5.16 -22.78
CA GLU A 490 -2.57 6.56 -22.39
C GLU A 490 -2.50 6.75 -20.88
N GLU A 491 -3.26 5.97 -20.11
CA GLU A 491 -3.14 5.92 -18.65
C GLU A 491 -1.79 5.34 -18.22
N LEU A 492 -1.35 4.23 -18.83
CA LEU A 492 -0.04 3.63 -18.53
C LEU A 492 1.12 4.58 -18.81
N LYS A 493 1.07 5.35 -19.91
CA LYS A 493 2.09 6.36 -20.23
C LYS A 493 2.21 7.47 -19.18
N ARG A 494 1.15 7.70 -18.40
CA ARG A 494 1.09 8.71 -17.32
C ARG A 494 1.37 8.13 -15.94
N SER A 495 1.70 6.84 -15.83
CA SER A 495 1.78 6.16 -14.53
C SER A 495 2.96 6.62 -13.66
N ARG A 496 4.04 7.13 -14.25
CA ARG A 496 5.23 7.61 -13.51
C ARG A 496 5.69 6.57 -12.47
N GLY A 497 5.75 6.90 -11.17
CA GLY A 497 6.13 5.98 -10.09
C GLY A 497 5.14 4.84 -9.81
N TRP A 498 4.00 4.79 -10.49
CA TRP A 498 3.02 3.70 -10.39
C TRP A 498 3.34 2.57 -11.37
N LYS A 499 3.58 1.37 -10.84
CA LYS A 499 3.68 0.12 -11.62
C LYS A 499 2.30 -0.50 -11.77
N ARG A 500 1.87 -0.77 -13.01
CA ARG A 500 0.61 -1.48 -13.28
C ARG A 500 0.76 -2.97 -12.96
N LEU A 501 -0.11 -3.48 -12.08
CA LEU A 501 -0.18 -4.90 -11.70
C LEU A 501 -1.19 -5.67 -12.54
N TYR A 502 -2.34 -5.03 -12.81
CA TYR A 502 -3.40 -5.59 -13.61
C TYR A 502 -4.01 -4.46 -14.48
N PRO A 503 -4.26 -4.67 -15.77
CA PRO A 503 -3.85 -5.81 -16.57
C PRO A 503 -2.33 -5.80 -16.87
N SER A 504 -1.80 -6.97 -17.16
CA SER A 504 -0.41 -7.30 -17.43
C SER A 504 -0.32 -8.61 -18.22
N ASP A 505 0.86 -8.93 -18.73
CA ASP A 505 1.18 -10.21 -19.38
C ASP A 505 0.89 -11.43 -18.49
N GLN A 506 0.92 -11.27 -17.17
CA GLN A 506 0.60 -12.34 -16.21
C GLN A 506 -0.87 -12.38 -15.79
N SER A 507 -1.72 -11.49 -16.29
CA SER A 507 -3.10 -11.33 -15.82
C SER A 507 -3.99 -12.55 -16.07
N TYR A 508 -3.65 -13.40 -17.06
CA TYR A 508 -4.37 -14.64 -17.34
C TYR A 508 -4.41 -15.59 -16.12
N ARG A 509 -3.39 -15.54 -15.25
CA ARG A 509 -3.28 -16.36 -14.03
C ARG A 509 -4.42 -16.11 -13.04
N TYR A 510 -5.03 -14.93 -13.09
CA TYR A 510 -6.06 -14.49 -12.16
C TYR A 510 -7.50 -14.72 -12.67
N THR A 511 -7.68 -15.10 -13.93
CA THR A 511 -9.01 -15.26 -14.57
C THR A 511 -9.95 -16.16 -13.75
N LYS A 512 -9.42 -17.26 -13.21
CA LYS A 512 -10.19 -18.24 -12.43
C LYS A 512 -10.71 -17.73 -11.08
N TYR A 513 -10.24 -16.57 -10.62
CA TYR A 513 -10.64 -15.99 -9.34
C TYR A 513 -11.74 -14.94 -9.48
N PHE A 514 -12.11 -14.54 -10.70
CA PHE A 514 -13.27 -13.65 -10.89
C PHE A 514 -14.56 -14.45 -10.74
N GLU A 515 -15.53 -13.93 -9.99
CA GLU A 515 -16.88 -14.53 -9.92
C GLU A 515 -17.58 -14.55 -11.28
N SER A 516 -17.30 -13.56 -12.11
CA SER A 516 -17.78 -13.46 -13.49
C SER A 516 -16.73 -12.77 -14.33
N ASP A 517 -16.38 -13.36 -15.46
CA ASP A 517 -15.41 -12.74 -16.35
C ASP A 517 -16.03 -11.55 -17.09
N ARG A 518 -15.42 -10.37 -16.95
CA ARG A 518 -15.94 -9.13 -17.55
C ARG A 518 -15.42 -8.98 -18.98
N PRO A 519 -16.26 -8.61 -19.97
CA PRO A 519 -15.82 -8.45 -21.35
C PRO A 519 -14.63 -7.51 -21.52
N LEU A 520 -14.63 -6.36 -20.83
CA LEU A 520 -13.52 -5.40 -20.92
C LEU A 520 -12.25 -5.90 -20.20
N ASN A 521 -12.39 -6.69 -19.14
CA ASN A 521 -11.24 -7.35 -18.52
C ASN A 521 -10.65 -8.39 -19.47
N ALA A 522 -11.48 -9.19 -20.14
CA ALA A 522 -11.05 -10.16 -21.14
C ALA A 522 -10.37 -9.50 -22.34
N LEU A 523 -10.93 -8.39 -22.85
CA LEU A 523 -10.33 -7.57 -23.91
C LEU A 523 -8.89 -7.17 -23.55
N LEU A 524 -8.69 -6.56 -22.38
CA LEU A 524 -7.37 -6.10 -21.99
C LEU A 524 -6.42 -7.26 -21.70
N ARG A 525 -6.88 -8.36 -21.08
CA ARG A 525 -6.04 -9.54 -20.87
C ARG A 525 -5.56 -10.14 -22.19
N ASN A 526 -6.41 -10.19 -23.21
CA ASN A 526 -6.03 -10.69 -24.53
C ASN A 526 -5.07 -9.74 -25.26
N TYR A 527 -5.20 -8.44 -25.05
CA TYR A 527 -4.31 -7.43 -25.64
C TYR A 527 -2.89 -7.47 -25.05
N TYR A 528 -2.75 -7.75 -23.76
CA TYR A 528 -1.45 -7.80 -23.06
C TYR A 528 -0.81 -9.19 -22.97
N LYS A 529 -1.51 -10.23 -23.44
CA LYS A 529 -0.97 -11.59 -23.55
C LYS A 529 0.02 -11.68 -24.71
#